data_AF-V6KIJ0-F1
#
_entry.id   AF-V6KIJ0-F1
#
_cell.length_a   1.000
_cell.length_b   1.000
_cell.length_c   1.000
_cell.angle_alpha   90.00
_cell.angle_beta   90.00
_cell.angle_gamma   90.00
#
_symmetry.space_group_name_H-M   'P 1'
#
loop_
_entity.id
_entity.type
_entity.pdbx_description
1 polymer ?
#
loop_
_entity_poly.entity_id
_entity_poly.type
_entity_poly.pdbx_seq_one_letter_code
_entity_poly.pdbx_strand_id
1 'polypeptide(L)'
;MGDRRAPQPLALVQELVNTYDVEEDRDTLDGPDGLADFVARHGLGPIGLTGTDLPTLRDLREALRAACLAHAGCDLPEATCRRLDALLAAAPLVLTVSAAGDARLRPAPGLTGSALFV
;
A
#
# COMPACT_ATOMS: atom_id res chain seq x y z
N MET A 1 -15.78 23.26 -1.26
CA MET A 1 -14.56 22.46 -1.08
C MET A 1 -14.81 21.12 -1.74
N GLY A 2 -14.03 20.76 -2.75
CA GLY A 2 -14.22 19.51 -3.50
C GLY A 2 -13.96 18.27 -2.65
N ASP A 3 -14.53 17.15 -3.06
CA ASP A 3 -14.25 15.86 -2.45
C ASP A 3 -12.75 15.55 -2.57
N ARG A 4 -12.08 15.38 -1.41
CA ARG A 4 -10.65 15.02 -1.34
C ARG A 4 -10.43 13.51 -1.30
N ARG A 5 -11.50 12.72 -1.44
CA ARG A 5 -11.38 11.27 -1.54
C ARG A 5 -10.76 10.90 -2.88
N ALA A 6 -9.79 10.00 -2.81
CA ALA A 6 -9.26 9.34 -3.97
C ALA A 6 -10.39 8.57 -4.66
N PRO A 7 -10.33 8.42 -5.99
CA PRO A 7 -11.21 7.51 -6.71
C PRO A 7 -11.18 6.13 -6.07
N GLN A 8 -12.31 5.40 -6.10
CA GLN A 8 -12.42 4.15 -5.36
C GLN A 8 -11.29 3.12 -5.57
N PRO A 9 -10.71 2.97 -6.78
CA PRO A 9 -9.55 2.09 -6.96
C PRO A 9 -8.31 2.44 -6.12
N LEU A 10 -8.19 3.69 -5.66
CA LEU A 10 -7.07 4.20 -4.87
C LEU A 10 -7.45 4.50 -3.41
N ALA A 11 -8.68 4.21 -2.98
CA ALA A 11 -9.12 4.49 -1.62
C ALA A 11 -8.25 3.76 -0.58
N LEU A 12 -7.90 2.49 -0.81
CA LEU A 12 -7.02 1.74 0.12
C LEU A 12 -5.62 2.37 0.23
N VAL A 13 -5.07 2.87 -0.88
CA VAL A 13 -3.77 3.55 -0.91
C VAL A 13 -3.84 4.84 -0.09
N GLN A 14 -4.89 5.63 -0.28
CA GLN A 14 -5.11 6.85 0.50
C GLN A 14 -5.26 6.54 2.00
N GLU A 15 -6.06 5.53 2.36
CA GLU A 15 -6.25 5.12 3.75
C GLU A 15 -4.94 4.62 4.38
N LEU A 16 -4.12 3.86 3.65
CA LEU A 16 -2.78 3.45 4.10
C LEU A 16 -1.87 4.66 4.38
N VAL A 17 -1.77 5.60 3.43
CA VAL A 17 -0.94 6.81 3.59
C VAL A 17 -1.42 7.64 4.78
N ASN A 18 -2.73 7.75 4.96
CA ASN A 18 -3.35 8.49 6.05
C ASN A 18 -3.27 7.80 7.43
N THR A 19 -2.71 6.58 7.52
CA THR A 19 -2.44 5.98 8.84
C THR A 19 -1.41 6.76 9.64
N TYR A 20 -0.56 7.54 8.96
CA TYR A 20 0.34 8.50 9.58
C TYR A 20 -0.19 9.92 9.40
N ASP A 21 -0.54 10.55 10.51
CA ASP A 21 -0.89 11.96 10.58
C ASP A 21 0.38 12.79 10.82
N VAL A 22 0.80 13.51 9.79
CA VAL A 22 2.01 14.34 9.84
C VAL A 22 1.81 15.59 10.71
N GLU A 23 0.58 16.12 10.79
CA GLU A 23 0.30 17.34 11.57
C GLU A 23 0.32 17.03 13.07
N GLU A 24 -0.20 15.85 13.45
CA GLU A 24 -0.31 15.41 14.84
C GLU A 24 0.80 14.45 15.28
N ASP A 25 1.74 14.12 14.39
CA ASP A 25 2.83 13.15 14.57
C ASP A 25 2.31 11.81 15.14
N ARG A 26 1.22 11.31 14.56
CA ARG A 26 0.52 10.10 15.04
C ARG A 26 0.53 9.00 14.01
N ASP A 27 1.02 7.83 14.39
CA ASP A 27 1.00 6.62 13.57
C ASP A 27 -0.01 5.60 14.13
N THR A 28 -1.07 5.31 13.36
CA THR A 28 -2.07 4.29 13.71
C THR A 28 -1.66 2.87 13.32
N LEU A 29 -0.56 2.73 12.57
CA LEU A 29 0.11 1.46 12.28
C LEU A 29 1.37 1.28 13.14
N ASP A 30 1.42 1.86 14.34
CA ASP A 30 2.58 1.86 15.25
C ASP A 30 2.82 0.51 15.98
N GLY A 31 1.86 -0.40 15.95
CA GLY A 31 1.95 -1.72 16.58
C GLY A 31 0.98 -2.78 16.04
N PRO A 32 1.00 -4.00 16.62
CA PRO A 32 0.19 -5.12 16.17
C PRO A 32 -1.32 -4.86 16.23
N ASP A 33 -1.78 -4.13 17.26
CA ASP A 33 -3.20 -3.80 17.42
C ASP A 33 -3.68 -2.87 16.30
N GLY A 34 -2.88 -1.84 15.98
CA GLY A 34 -3.14 -0.95 14.86
C GLY A 34 -3.18 -1.67 13.51
N LEU A 35 -2.28 -2.64 13.31
CA LEU A 35 -2.33 -3.52 12.14
C LEU A 35 -3.60 -4.36 12.10
N ALA A 36 -3.98 -4.99 13.22
CA ALA A 36 -5.18 -5.83 13.29
C ALA A 36 -6.44 -5.02 12.98
N ASP A 37 -6.56 -3.81 13.52
CA ASP A 37 -7.65 -2.89 13.24
C ASP A 37 -7.68 -2.48 11.76
N PHE A 38 -6.51 -2.18 11.18
CA PHE A 38 -6.40 -1.88 9.75
C PHE A 38 -6.84 -3.05 8.87
N VAL A 39 -6.37 -4.26 9.17
CA VAL A 39 -6.72 -5.48 8.46
C VAL A 39 -8.22 -5.76 8.53
N ALA A 40 -8.82 -5.61 9.72
CA ALA A 40 -10.25 -5.83 9.93
C ALA A 40 -11.09 -4.82 9.15
N ARG A 41 -10.75 -3.52 9.24
CA ARG A 41 -11.48 -2.43 8.59
C ARG A 41 -11.52 -2.55 7.07
N HIS A 42 -10.45 -3.06 6.46
CA HIS A 42 -10.31 -3.17 5.00
C HIS A 42 -10.51 -4.59 4.46
N GLY A 43 -10.90 -5.56 5.30
CA GLY A 43 -11.17 -6.93 4.86
C GLY A 43 -9.93 -7.67 4.35
N LEU A 44 -8.74 -7.33 4.87
CA LEU A 44 -7.46 -7.87 4.41
C LEU A 44 -7.07 -9.19 5.09
N GLY A 45 -7.95 -9.75 5.93
CA GLY A 45 -7.71 -11.01 6.65
C GLY A 45 -7.16 -12.15 5.77
N PRO A 46 -7.67 -12.38 4.54
CA PRO A 46 -7.16 -13.44 3.66
C PRO A 46 -5.70 -13.27 3.22
N ILE A 47 -5.13 -12.06 3.32
CA ILE A 47 -3.74 -11.78 2.93
C ILE A 47 -2.77 -12.38 3.96
N GLY A 48 -3.19 -12.54 5.22
CA GLY A 48 -2.35 -13.10 6.27
C GLY A 48 -1.25 -12.14 6.76
N LEU A 49 -1.54 -10.84 6.81
CA LEU A 49 -0.66 -9.84 7.41
C LEU A 49 -0.48 -10.10 8.91
N THR A 50 0.76 -9.98 9.38
CA THR A 50 1.15 -10.20 10.77
C THR A 50 2.01 -9.04 11.28
N GLY A 51 2.28 -8.98 12.58
CA GLY A 51 3.14 -7.95 13.17
C GLY A 51 4.55 -7.89 12.56
N THR A 52 5.05 -8.98 11.95
CA THR A 52 6.34 -8.97 11.24
C THR A 52 6.30 -8.21 9.92
N ASP A 53 5.12 -7.96 9.36
CA ASP A 53 4.92 -7.19 8.12
C ASP A 53 4.88 -5.67 8.37
N LEU A 54 4.73 -5.23 9.62
CA LEU A 54 4.62 -3.81 9.97
C LEU A 54 5.75 -2.93 9.41
N PRO A 55 7.04 -3.31 9.52
CA PRO A 55 8.11 -2.52 8.93
C PRO A 55 7.95 -2.34 7.42
N THR A 56 7.58 -3.41 6.70
CA THR A 56 7.37 -3.38 5.25
C THR A 56 6.18 -2.51 4.86
N LEU A 57 5.09 -2.55 5.63
CA LEU A 57 3.91 -1.69 5.41
C LEU A 57 4.22 -0.22 5.63
N ARG A 58 5.00 0.13 6.66
CA ARG A 58 5.44 1.51 6.90
C ARG A 58 6.40 1.98 5.81
N ASP A 59 7.35 1.13 5.39
CA ASP A 59 8.24 1.43 4.28
C ASP A 59 7.47 1.71 2.99
N LEU A 60 6.46 0.88 2.68
CA LEU A 60 5.56 1.11 1.54
C LEU A 60 4.79 2.42 1.68
N ARG A 61 4.20 2.67 2.86
CA ARG A 61 3.46 3.90 3.16
C ARG A 61 4.30 5.14 2.90
N GLU A 62 5.50 5.20 3.47
CA GLU A 62 6.38 6.37 3.34
C GLU A 62 6.89 6.55 1.89
N ALA A 63 7.19 5.45 1.20
CA ALA A 63 7.60 5.50 -0.19
C ALA A 63 6.48 6.00 -1.11
N LEU A 64 5.24 5.54 -0.90
CA LEU A 64 4.06 6.02 -1.62
C LEU A 64 3.77 7.49 -1.30
N ARG A 65 3.85 7.89 -0.03
CA ARG A 65 3.68 9.29 0.39
C ARG A 65 4.69 10.21 -0.32
N ALA A 66 5.95 9.82 -0.37
CA ALA A 66 6.99 10.56 -1.07
C ALA A 66 6.71 10.65 -2.58
N ALA A 67 6.29 9.56 -3.22
CA ALA A 67 5.89 9.56 -4.62
C ALA A 67 4.70 10.50 -4.89
N CYS A 68 3.69 10.51 -4.00
CA CYS A 68 2.56 11.44 -4.08
C CYS A 68 3.00 12.90 -3.91
N LEU A 69 3.92 13.20 -2.99
CA LEU A 69 4.47 14.54 -2.82
C LEU A 69 5.27 15.00 -4.04
N ALA A 70 5.94 14.08 -4.73
CA ALA A 70 6.65 14.41 -5.96
C ALA A 70 5.71 14.92 -7.07
N HIS A 71 4.49 14.38 -7.15
CA HIS A 71 3.45 14.91 -8.04
C HIS A 71 2.97 16.33 -7.65
N ALA A 72 3.24 16.77 -6.42
CA ALA A 72 2.97 18.13 -5.94
C ALA A 72 4.19 19.07 -6.04
N GLY A 73 5.28 18.62 -6.68
CA GLY A 73 6.49 19.43 -6.92
C GLY A 73 7.61 19.26 -5.89
N CYS A 74 7.51 18.30 -4.98
CA CYS A 74 8.63 17.92 -4.12
C CYS A 74 9.64 17.00 -4.84
N ASP A 75 10.86 16.93 -4.34
CA ASP A 75 11.84 15.96 -4.82
C ASP A 75 11.54 14.56 -4.24
N LEU A 76 11.64 13.53 -5.08
CA LEU A 76 11.65 12.13 -4.65
C LEU A 76 13.10 11.66 -4.53
N PRO A 77 13.61 11.37 -3.31
CA PRO A 77 14.98 10.91 -3.15
C PRO A 77 15.21 9.57 -3.87
N GLU A 78 16.36 9.42 -4.52
CA GLU A 78 16.71 8.21 -5.28
C GLU A 78 16.67 6.94 -4.40
N ALA A 79 17.06 7.05 -3.12
CA ALA A 79 16.95 5.96 -2.16
C ALA A 79 15.50 5.53 -1.91
N THR A 80 14.56 6.47 -1.94
CA THR A 80 13.13 6.19 -1.82
C THR A 80 12.60 5.52 -3.08
N CYS A 81 13.02 5.97 -4.28
CA CYS A 81 12.70 5.28 -5.54
C CYS A 81 13.12 3.81 -5.49
N ARG A 82 14.40 3.55 -5.18
CA ARG A 82 14.94 2.17 -5.10
C ARG A 82 14.21 1.30 -4.07
N ARG A 83 13.77 1.89 -2.95
CA ARG A 83 13.00 1.17 -1.93
C ARG A 83 11.60 0.83 -2.44
N LEU A 84 10.92 1.78 -3.09
CA LEU A 84 9.62 1.52 -3.72
C LEU A 84 9.74 0.43 -4.80
N ASP A 85 10.75 0.53 -5.66
CA ASP A 85 11.02 -0.46 -6.71
C ASP A 85 11.25 -1.86 -6.12
N ALA A 86 12.03 -1.96 -5.03
CA ALA A 86 12.27 -3.25 -4.36
C ALA A 86 11.00 -3.86 -3.76
N LEU A 87 10.13 -3.02 -3.17
CA LEU A 87 8.83 -3.47 -2.65
C LEU A 87 7.93 -3.96 -3.78
N LEU A 88 7.77 -3.18 -4.85
CA LEU A 88 6.94 -3.54 -5.99
C LEU A 88 7.48 -4.78 -6.73
N ALA A 89 8.81 -4.95 -6.79
CA ALA A 89 9.43 -6.13 -7.37
C ALA A 89 9.13 -7.42 -6.58
N ALA A 90 8.89 -7.32 -5.27
CA ALA A 90 8.52 -8.45 -4.42
C ALA A 90 7.04 -8.88 -4.58
N ALA A 91 6.21 -8.06 -5.24
CA ALA A 91 4.80 -8.30 -5.49
C ALA A 91 4.45 -8.27 -6.99
N PRO A 92 5.02 -9.17 -7.80
CA PRO A 92 4.82 -9.14 -9.24
C PRO A 92 3.36 -9.35 -9.62
N LEU A 93 2.88 -8.59 -10.60
CA LEU A 93 1.56 -8.75 -11.19
C LEU A 93 1.64 -9.61 -12.46
N VAL A 94 0.66 -10.48 -12.64
CA VAL A 94 0.45 -11.30 -13.84
C VAL A 94 -0.80 -10.84 -14.59
N LEU A 95 -0.74 -10.84 -15.92
CA LEU A 95 -1.90 -10.58 -16.76
C LEU A 95 -2.70 -11.87 -16.96
N THR A 96 -4.00 -11.81 -16.67
CA THR A 96 -4.92 -12.92 -16.88
C THR A 96 -6.02 -12.52 -17.85
N VAL A 97 -6.45 -13.44 -18.71
CA VAL A 97 -7.54 -13.22 -19.68
C VAL A 97 -8.72 -14.12 -19.31
N SER A 98 -9.90 -13.53 -19.15
CA SER A 98 -11.13 -14.25 -18.84
C SER A 98 -11.63 -15.03 -20.06
N ALA A 99 -12.55 -15.99 -19.85
CA ALA A 99 -13.22 -16.68 -20.95
C ALA A 99 -14.05 -15.74 -21.85
N ALA A 100 -14.43 -14.55 -21.34
CA ALA A 100 -15.10 -13.51 -22.11
C ALA A 100 -14.12 -12.62 -22.90
N GLY A 101 -12.80 -12.81 -22.75
CA GLY A 101 -11.76 -12.04 -23.43
C GLY A 101 -11.24 -10.82 -22.66
N ASP A 102 -11.72 -10.57 -21.44
CA ASP A 102 -11.26 -9.43 -20.63
C ASP A 102 -9.88 -9.68 -20.03
N ALA A 103 -8.96 -8.74 -20.20
CA ALA A 103 -7.64 -8.77 -19.58
C ALA A 103 -7.62 -8.04 -18.23
N ARG A 104 -7.06 -8.65 -17.19
CA ARG A 104 -6.89 -8.05 -15.85
C ARG A 104 -5.55 -8.42 -15.24
N LEU A 105 -4.92 -7.45 -14.59
CA LEU A 105 -3.78 -7.68 -13.71
C LEU A 105 -4.24 -8.37 -12.42
N ARG A 106 -3.47 -9.34 -11.95
CA ARG A 106 -3.65 -10.02 -10.68
C ARG A 106 -2.30 -10.20 -10.00
N PRO A 107 -2.23 -10.30 -8.66
CA PRO A 107 -1.02 -10.74 -7.98
C PRO A 107 -0.56 -12.10 -8.53
N ALA A 108 0.76 -12.32 -8.61
CA ALA A 108 1.30 -13.62 -8.97
C ALA A 108 0.85 -14.69 -7.96
N PRO A 109 0.64 -15.95 -8.39
CA PRO A 109 0.29 -17.03 -7.49
C PRO A 109 1.34 -17.25 -6.39
N GLY A 110 0.91 -17.54 -5.17
CA GLY A 110 1.79 -17.88 -4.05
C GLY A 110 2.27 -16.70 -3.19
N LEU A 111 1.87 -15.46 -3.53
CA LEU A 111 2.12 -14.30 -2.66
C LEU A 111 1.25 -14.35 -1.40
N THR A 112 1.81 -13.93 -0.27
CA THR A 112 1.15 -13.84 1.05
C THR A 112 1.73 -12.69 1.86
N GLY A 113 1.06 -12.29 2.94
CA GLY A 113 1.53 -11.24 3.84
C GLY A 113 1.76 -9.92 3.13
N SER A 114 2.80 -9.19 3.51
CA SER A 114 3.16 -7.91 2.88
C SER A 114 3.33 -8.00 1.36
N ALA A 115 3.85 -9.12 0.83
CA ALA A 115 4.06 -9.30 -0.61
C ALA A 115 2.76 -9.45 -1.43
N LEU A 116 1.63 -9.75 -0.81
CA LEU A 116 0.31 -9.76 -1.46
C LEU A 116 -0.46 -8.45 -1.21
N PHE A 117 0.05 -7.58 -0.34
CA PHE A 117 -0.52 -6.27 -0.06
C PHE A 117 0.07 -5.15 -0.92
N VAL A 118 1.37 -5.23 -1.24
CA VAL A 118 2.09 -4.34 -2.18
C VAL A 118 1.57 -4.53 -3.61
#